data_AF-A0A918D540-F1
#
_entry.id   AF-A0A918D540-F1
#
_cell.length_a   1.000
_cell.length_b   1.000
_cell.length_c   1.000
_cell.angle_alpha   90.00
_cell.angle_beta   90.00
_cell.angle_gamma   90.00
#
_symmetry.space_group_name_H-M   'P 1'
#
loop_
_entity.id
_entity.type
_entity.pdbx_description
1 polymer ?
#
loop_
_entity_poly.entity_id
_entity_poly.type
_entity_poly.pdbx_seq_one_letter_code
_entity_poly.pdbx_strand_id
1 'polypeptide(L)'
;MKPTVCLNMIVKDEAHVIRRCLESVRPLIDTWVIVDTGSTDGTQDVIREVYGDLPGELYERPWKGFDGSRTEAVELARSRADYLLFMDADDVMEVESGFRLPELALDAYNITVRDGSSVNRRSALVSTRLPWRYVGVLHEYLDCGTRCTLGTIEGACIRIVGGGGRSMGKSMREKYLRDAEILEQGLIKEPDNTRYAFYVARSWHNALEPEKALEAYDRRAAMGGWDEEVFCAHLSGARLAERLERPAGEVMDRYLRAHEARPARAEPLGELARWCRFGQRWPLAYMFARQAFRIPYPSGDHLSVESDWYDWRALDELAISAFWAGEYEESKSCCERLLDGGKLPADQRRRVTENLECALAQLKAGSEQLVEA
;
A
#
# COMPACT_ATOMS: atom_id res chain seq x y z
N MET A 1 -14.21 29.24 -19.04
CA MET A 1 -15.27 28.69 -18.15
C MET A 1 -14.60 27.81 -17.12
N LYS A 2 -15.16 27.70 -15.91
CA LYS A 2 -14.68 26.73 -14.91
C LYS A 2 -14.95 25.31 -15.45
N PRO A 3 -13.97 24.38 -15.44
CA PRO A 3 -14.21 23.00 -15.85
C PRO A 3 -15.29 22.33 -15.01
N THR A 4 -16.16 21.57 -15.66
CA THR A 4 -17.23 20.79 -15.04
C THR A 4 -16.73 19.40 -14.63
N VAL A 5 -17.30 18.85 -13.55
CA VAL A 5 -16.95 17.54 -13.00
C VAL A 5 -18.16 16.61 -12.95
N CYS A 6 -18.03 15.41 -13.52
CA CYS A 6 -19.01 14.34 -13.44
C CYS A 6 -18.56 13.29 -12.42
N LEU A 7 -19.39 12.96 -11.43
CA LEU A 7 -19.21 11.74 -10.66
C LEU A 7 -19.38 10.52 -11.57
N ASN A 8 -18.46 9.56 -11.53
CA ASN A 8 -18.57 8.31 -12.28
C ASN A 8 -18.34 7.11 -11.38
N MET A 9 -19.34 6.21 -11.32
CA MET A 9 -19.33 5.05 -10.44
C MET A 9 -20.02 3.85 -11.09
N ILE A 10 -19.61 2.66 -10.66
CA ILE A 10 -20.43 1.44 -10.78
C ILE A 10 -20.94 1.06 -9.39
N VAL A 11 -22.14 0.50 -9.30
CA VAL A 11 -22.75 0.12 -8.01
C VAL A 11 -23.44 -1.24 -8.12
N LYS A 12 -23.52 -1.95 -7.00
CA LYS A 12 -24.31 -3.17 -6.84
C LYS A 12 -24.62 -3.47 -5.37
N ASP A 13 -25.90 -3.43 -5.00
CA ASP A 13 -26.39 -3.76 -3.66
C ASP A 13 -25.67 -2.96 -2.55
N GLU A 14 -25.73 -1.64 -2.65
CA GLU A 14 -25.07 -0.66 -1.79
C GLU A 14 -26.04 0.27 -1.02
N ALA A 15 -27.34 -0.04 -0.97
CA ALA A 15 -28.36 0.84 -0.38
C ALA A 15 -28.06 1.24 1.07
N HIS A 16 -27.40 0.35 1.83
CA HIS A 16 -27.03 0.52 3.23
C HIS A 16 -25.81 1.44 3.46
N VAL A 17 -25.01 1.75 2.44
CA VAL A 17 -23.78 2.56 2.57
C VAL A 17 -23.67 3.70 1.56
N ILE A 18 -24.31 3.63 0.39
CA ILE A 18 -24.04 4.56 -0.71
C ILE A 18 -24.37 6.01 -0.38
N ARG A 19 -25.39 6.27 0.45
CA ARG A 19 -25.81 7.64 0.80
C ARG A 19 -24.67 8.52 1.30
N ARG A 20 -23.85 8.02 2.24
CA ARG A 20 -22.72 8.79 2.79
C ARG A 20 -21.68 9.11 1.71
N CYS A 21 -21.46 8.22 0.75
CA CYS A 21 -20.57 8.46 -0.37
C CYS A 21 -21.12 9.61 -1.23
N LEU A 22 -22.38 9.49 -1.67
CA LEU A 22 -23.03 10.45 -2.55
C LEU A 22 -23.09 11.85 -1.92
N GLU A 23 -23.50 11.95 -0.64
CA GLU A 23 -23.56 13.21 0.09
C GLU A 23 -22.18 13.86 0.25
N SER A 24 -21.14 13.07 0.49
CA SER A 24 -19.78 13.57 0.70
C SER A 24 -19.15 14.17 -0.56
N VAL A 25 -19.44 13.59 -1.73
CA VAL A 25 -18.88 14.04 -3.01
C VAL A 25 -19.72 15.11 -3.71
N ARG A 26 -21.00 15.22 -3.32
CA ARG A 26 -21.97 16.18 -3.88
C ARG A 26 -21.43 17.62 -4.03
N PRO A 27 -20.68 18.20 -3.09
CA PRO A 27 -20.19 19.59 -3.22
C PRO A 27 -19.12 19.79 -4.31
N LEU A 28 -18.57 18.70 -4.87
CA LEU A 28 -17.45 18.73 -5.81
C LEU A 28 -17.85 18.45 -7.26
N ILE A 29 -19.13 18.15 -7.52
CA ILE A 29 -19.60 17.68 -8.82
C ILE A 29 -20.66 18.62 -9.39
N ASP A 30 -20.70 18.71 -10.71
CA ASP A 30 -21.70 19.46 -11.46
C ASP A 30 -22.73 18.52 -12.09
N THR A 31 -22.36 17.28 -12.35
CA THR A 31 -23.22 16.23 -12.89
C THR A 31 -22.80 14.84 -12.39
N TRP A 32 -23.55 13.79 -12.73
CA TRP A 32 -23.28 12.43 -12.33
C TRP A 32 -23.72 11.41 -13.38
N VAL A 33 -22.95 10.33 -13.50
CA VAL A 33 -23.30 9.14 -14.27
C VAL A 33 -22.94 7.94 -13.41
N ILE A 34 -23.95 7.19 -13.00
CA ILE A 34 -23.77 5.98 -12.20
C ILE A 34 -24.33 4.80 -12.99
N VAL A 35 -23.58 3.71 -13.04
CA VAL A 35 -24.00 2.45 -13.66
C VAL A 35 -24.33 1.45 -12.56
N ASP A 36 -25.62 1.17 -12.40
CA ASP A 36 -26.10 0.07 -11.56
C ASP A 36 -25.95 -1.25 -12.31
N THR A 37 -25.27 -2.21 -11.68
CA THR A 37 -24.90 -3.50 -12.29
C THR A 37 -25.82 -4.66 -11.85
N GLY A 38 -27.05 -4.31 -11.46
CA GLY A 38 -28.11 -5.23 -11.08
C GLY A 38 -28.35 -5.29 -9.58
N SER A 39 -28.49 -4.13 -8.93
CA SER A 39 -28.91 -4.03 -7.53
C SER A 39 -30.36 -4.45 -7.34
N THR A 40 -30.64 -5.07 -6.20
CA THR A 40 -31.96 -5.58 -5.81
C THR A 40 -32.42 -5.10 -4.44
N ASP A 41 -31.61 -4.25 -3.79
CA ASP A 41 -31.78 -3.78 -2.41
C ASP A 41 -32.31 -2.34 -2.29
N GLY A 42 -32.64 -1.70 -3.42
CA GLY A 42 -33.08 -0.31 -3.46
C GLY A 42 -31.95 0.72 -3.63
N THR A 43 -30.73 0.30 -3.98
CA THR A 43 -29.59 1.21 -4.27
C THR A 43 -29.98 2.32 -5.26
N GLN A 44 -30.72 1.96 -6.32
CA GLN A 44 -31.17 2.90 -7.34
C GLN A 44 -32.04 4.02 -6.76
N ASP A 45 -32.91 3.70 -5.79
CA ASP A 45 -33.81 4.67 -5.18
C ASP A 45 -33.04 5.65 -4.29
N VAL A 46 -32.04 5.17 -3.55
CA VAL A 46 -31.15 6.04 -2.76
C VAL A 46 -30.41 7.03 -3.67
N ILE A 47 -29.91 6.57 -4.82
CA ILE A 47 -29.23 7.45 -5.78
C ILE A 47 -30.18 8.53 -6.31
N ARG A 48 -31.38 8.13 -6.75
CA ARG A 48 -32.39 9.07 -7.28
C ARG A 48 -32.85 10.07 -6.23
N GLU A 49 -32.96 9.65 -4.97
CA GLU A 49 -33.32 10.53 -3.87
C GLU A 49 -32.21 11.57 -3.61
N VAL A 50 -30.95 11.13 -3.51
CA VAL A 50 -29.84 12.01 -3.13
C VAL A 50 -29.47 13.00 -4.24
N TYR A 51 -29.60 12.61 -5.52
CA TYR A 51 -29.21 13.44 -6.67
C TYR A 51 -30.36 13.87 -7.58
N GLY A 52 -31.61 13.70 -7.16
CA GLY A 52 -32.79 14.04 -7.98
C GLY A 52 -32.87 15.51 -8.40
N ASP A 53 -32.12 16.40 -7.74
CA ASP A 53 -32.03 17.82 -8.03
C ASP A 53 -30.74 18.23 -8.77
N LEU A 54 -29.85 17.30 -9.10
CA LEU A 54 -28.64 17.52 -9.90
C LEU A 54 -28.78 16.87 -11.28
N PRO A 55 -28.28 17.52 -12.35
CA PRO A 55 -28.31 16.92 -13.68
C PRO A 55 -27.44 15.65 -13.68
N GLY A 56 -27.96 14.55 -14.18
CA GLY A 56 -27.22 13.29 -14.27
C GLY A 56 -28.11 12.11 -14.61
N GLU A 57 -27.50 10.96 -14.81
CA GLU A 57 -28.19 9.76 -15.29
C GLU A 57 -27.76 8.50 -14.54
N LEU A 58 -28.74 7.69 -14.19
CA LEU A 58 -28.57 6.33 -13.68
C LEU A 58 -28.80 5.35 -14.82
N TYR A 59 -27.83 4.48 -15.09
CA TYR A 59 -27.94 3.42 -16.08
C TYR A 59 -28.00 2.06 -15.42
N GLU A 60 -29.00 1.28 -15.74
CA GLU A 60 -29.09 -0.13 -15.33
C GLU A 60 -28.50 -1.00 -16.46
N ARG A 61 -27.41 -1.72 -16.17
CA ARG A 61 -26.65 -2.51 -17.15
C ARG A 61 -26.25 -3.87 -16.58
N PRO A 62 -26.12 -4.92 -17.41
CA PRO A 62 -25.56 -6.19 -16.95
C PRO A 62 -24.11 -6.03 -16.46
N TRP A 63 -23.72 -6.82 -15.46
CA TRP A 63 -22.33 -6.90 -15.00
C TRP A 63 -21.41 -7.44 -16.11
N LYS A 64 -20.31 -6.73 -16.40
CA LYS A 64 -19.33 -7.07 -17.44
C LYS A 64 -17.91 -7.31 -16.90
N GLY A 65 -17.77 -7.50 -15.58
CA GLY A 65 -16.46 -7.46 -14.90
C GLY A 65 -16.10 -6.06 -14.41
N PHE A 66 -15.09 -5.94 -13.55
CA PHE A 66 -14.70 -4.65 -12.96
C PHE A 66 -14.22 -3.66 -14.01
N ASP A 67 -13.27 -4.07 -14.85
CA ASP A 67 -12.80 -3.30 -16.00
C ASP A 67 -13.91 -2.99 -17.00
N GLY A 68 -14.69 -3.98 -17.41
CA GLY A 68 -15.75 -3.84 -18.40
C GLY A 68 -16.86 -2.88 -17.97
N SER A 69 -17.41 -3.06 -16.77
CA SER A 69 -18.49 -2.21 -16.25
C SER A 69 -17.99 -0.79 -15.93
N ARG A 70 -16.78 -0.61 -15.38
CA ARG A 70 -16.23 0.73 -15.17
C ARG A 70 -15.88 1.44 -16.47
N THR A 71 -15.40 0.71 -17.49
CA THR A 71 -15.14 1.30 -18.82
C THR A 71 -16.44 1.76 -19.47
N GLU A 72 -17.51 0.96 -19.41
CA GLU A 72 -18.83 1.39 -19.88
C GLU A 72 -19.33 2.64 -19.13
N ALA A 73 -19.12 2.72 -17.81
CA ALA A 73 -19.46 3.91 -17.04
C ALA A 73 -18.68 5.15 -17.51
N VAL A 74 -17.38 5.02 -17.79
CA VAL A 74 -16.54 6.10 -18.34
C VAL A 74 -17.06 6.56 -19.71
N GLU A 75 -17.41 5.63 -20.59
CA GLU A 75 -17.92 5.92 -21.92
C GLU A 75 -19.24 6.70 -21.88
N LEU A 76 -20.18 6.30 -21.02
CA LEU A 76 -21.46 6.99 -20.82
C LEU A 76 -21.30 8.41 -20.23
N ALA A 77 -20.25 8.62 -19.43
CA ALA A 77 -19.97 9.89 -18.77
C ALA A 77 -19.12 10.87 -19.60
N ARG A 78 -18.42 10.38 -20.63
CA ARG A 78 -17.39 11.14 -21.36
C ARG A 78 -17.87 12.49 -21.92
N SER A 79 -19.12 12.56 -22.39
CA SER A 79 -19.69 13.78 -22.97
C SER A 79 -20.48 14.62 -21.96
N ARG A 80 -20.44 14.28 -20.67
CA ARG A 80 -21.25 14.94 -19.63
C ARG A 80 -20.51 16.06 -18.90
N ALA A 81 -19.17 16.00 -18.87
CA ALA A 81 -18.35 16.98 -18.18
C ALA A 81 -16.92 17.04 -18.77
N ASP A 82 -16.14 18.03 -18.32
CA ASP A 82 -14.73 18.18 -18.69
C ASP A 82 -13.82 17.18 -17.94
N TYR A 83 -14.25 16.74 -16.75
CA TYR A 83 -13.56 15.77 -15.90
C TYR A 83 -14.51 14.72 -15.31
N LEU A 84 -13.98 13.52 -15.08
CA LEU A 84 -14.64 12.42 -14.38
C LEU A 84 -13.98 12.20 -13.02
N LEU A 85 -14.77 12.21 -11.95
CA LEU A 85 -14.35 11.89 -10.58
C LEU A 85 -14.83 10.48 -10.20
N PHE A 86 -13.92 9.62 -9.79
CA PHE A 86 -14.21 8.23 -9.44
C PHE A 86 -14.26 8.01 -7.93
N MET A 87 -15.36 7.40 -7.48
CA MET A 87 -15.59 7.00 -6.09
C MET A 87 -16.07 5.55 -6.03
N ASP A 88 -15.75 4.87 -4.93
CA ASP A 88 -16.38 3.59 -4.59
C ASP A 88 -17.56 3.86 -3.65
N ALA A 89 -18.63 3.08 -3.78
CA ALA A 89 -19.91 3.36 -3.11
C ALA A 89 -19.83 3.31 -1.58
N ASP A 90 -18.83 2.61 -1.04
CA ASP A 90 -18.59 2.46 0.39
C ASP A 90 -17.49 3.39 0.94
N ASP A 91 -16.95 4.30 0.12
CA ASP A 91 -15.97 5.31 0.53
C ASP A 91 -16.62 6.68 0.84
N VAL A 92 -15.85 7.59 1.44
CA VAL A 92 -16.28 8.96 1.75
C VAL A 92 -15.23 9.96 1.29
N MET A 93 -15.66 11.04 0.64
CA MET A 93 -14.81 12.18 0.30
C MET A 93 -14.74 13.14 1.50
N GLU A 94 -13.54 13.34 2.03
CA GLU A 94 -13.24 14.32 3.08
C GLU A 94 -12.46 15.48 2.49
N VAL A 95 -12.87 16.71 2.81
CA VAL A 95 -12.23 17.92 2.31
C VAL A 95 -11.94 18.87 3.46
N GLU A 96 -10.88 19.66 3.32
CA GLU A 96 -10.56 20.72 4.27
C GLU A 96 -11.66 21.80 4.31
N SER A 97 -11.75 22.52 5.43
CA SER A 97 -12.71 23.61 5.58
C SER A 97 -12.50 24.68 4.50
N GLY A 98 -13.57 25.03 3.78
CA GLY A 98 -13.52 26.00 2.69
C GLY A 98 -12.92 25.47 1.38
N PHE A 99 -12.58 24.17 1.30
CA PHE A 99 -12.00 23.56 0.10
C PHE A 99 -12.88 23.80 -1.13
N ARG A 100 -12.22 24.11 -2.24
CA ARG A 100 -12.78 24.16 -3.59
C ARG A 100 -11.80 23.47 -4.51
N LEU A 101 -12.33 22.78 -5.52
CA LEU A 101 -11.46 22.21 -6.56
C LEU A 101 -10.59 23.33 -7.16
N PRO A 102 -9.28 23.07 -7.33
CA PRO A 102 -8.38 24.01 -7.97
C PRO A 102 -8.72 24.17 -9.46
N GLU A 103 -8.03 25.07 -10.15
CA GLU A 103 -8.13 25.15 -11.60
C GLU A 103 -7.60 23.85 -12.24
N LEU A 104 -8.50 23.13 -12.94
CA LEU A 104 -8.19 21.85 -13.54
C LEU A 104 -7.69 22.04 -14.98
N ALA A 105 -6.38 21.90 -15.20
CA ALA A 105 -5.72 22.03 -16.49
C ALA A 105 -5.02 20.74 -16.97
N LEU A 106 -4.68 19.84 -16.06
CA LEU A 106 -3.95 18.61 -16.38
C LEU A 106 -4.88 17.50 -16.86
N ASP A 107 -4.31 16.40 -17.34
CA ASP A 107 -5.08 15.28 -17.88
C ASP A 107 -5.60 14.35 -16.78
N ALA A 108 -4.89 14.26 -15.66
CA ALA A 108 -5.27 13.48 -14.49
C ALA A 108 -4.79 14.13 -13.19
N TYR A 109 -5.49 13.83 -12.11
CA TYR A 109 -5.12 14.23 -10.77
C TYR A 109 -5.24 13.05 -9.80
N ASN A 110 -4.20 12.90 -9.00
CA ASN A 110 -4.20 12.03 -7.84
C ASN A 110 -4.97 12.68 -6.70
N ILE A 111 -5.78 11.88 -6.01
CA ILE A 111 -6.38 12.23 -4.72
C ILE A 111 -5.81 11.26 -3.68
N THR A 112 -5.50 11.78 -2.49
CA THR A 112 -5.04 10.96 -1.37
C THR A 112 -6.14 9.98 -0.96
N VAL A 113 -5.78 8.72 -0.75
CA VAL A 113 -6.68 7.67 -0.25
C VAL A 113 -6.16 7.22 1.10
N ARG A 114 -7.02 7.21 2.12
CA ARG A 114 -6.68 6.81 3.48
C ARG A 114 -7.45 5.56 3.90
N ASP A 115 -6.71 4.56 4.37
CA ASP A 115 -7.24 3.31 4.93
C ASP A 115 -6.60 3.08 6.31
N GLY A 116 -7.30 3.46 7.37
CA GLY A 116 -6.74 3.53 8.72
C GLY A 116 -5.51 4.45 8.77
N SER A 117 -4.35 3.90 9.13
CA SER A 117 -3.06 4.61 9.13
C SER A 117 -2.36 4.60 7.76
N SER A 118 -2.85 3.80 6.80
CA SER A 118 -2.26 3.69 5.47
C SER A 118 -2.71 4.85 4.59
N VAL A 119 -1.77 5.44 3.86
CA VAL A 119 -2.01 6.56 2.94
C VAL A 119 -1.42 6.22 1.59
N ASN A 120 -2.24 6.29 0.54
CA ASN A 120 -1.85 6.09 -0.85
C ASN A 120 -2.40 7.22 -1.72
N ARG A 121 -2.07 7.22 -3.01
CA ARG A 121 -2.62 8.14 -4.00
C ARG A 121 -3.30 7.36 -5.12
N ARG A 122 -4.49 7.78 -5.52
CA ARG A 122 -5.25 7.20 -6.64
C ARG A 122 -5.50 8.28 -7.69
N SER A 123 -5.26 7.98 -8.96
CA SER A 123 -5.73 8.82 -10.07
C SER A 123 -7.26 8.73 -10.12
N ALA A 124 -7.90 9.64 -9.40
CA ALA A 124 -9.34 9.61 -9.12
C ALA A 124 -10.11 10.69 -9.88
N LEU A 125 -9.42 11.64 -10.50
CA LEU A 125 -10.02 12.70 -11.31
C LEU A 125 -9.29 12.77 -12.65
N VAL A 126 -9.98 12.57 -13.76
CA VAL A 126 -9.36 12.54 -15.10
C VAL A 126 -10.13 13.38 -16.10
N SER A 127 -9.42 14.01 -17.04
CA SER A 127 -10.06 14.80 -18.09
C SER A 127 -10.69 13.90 -19.16
N THR A 128 -11.86 14.28 -19.65
CA THR A 128 -12.57 13.59 -20.73
C THR A 128 -11.91 13.73 -22.10
N ARG A 129 -10.88 14.60 -22.23
CA ARG A 129 -10.09 14.80 -23.46
C ARG A 129 -9.32 13.57 -23.92
N LEU A 130 -8.98 12.66 -23.00
CA LEU A 130 -8.23 11.43 -23.30
C LEU A 130 -9.12 10.19 -23.23
N PRO A 131 -8.83 9.13 -24.01
CA PRO A 131 -9.65 7.93 -24.12
C PRO A 131 -9.43 6.96 -22.94
N TRP A 132 -9.72 7.41 -21.72
CA TRP A 132 -9.61 6.60 -20.52
C TRP A 132 -10.49 5.35 -20.57
N ARG A 133 -9.96 4.23 -20.08
CA ARG A 133 -10.64 2.96 -19.82
C ARG A 133 -10.03 2.30 -18.60
N TYR A 134 -10.78 1.41 -17.96
CA TYR A 134 -10.24 0.56 -16.90
C TYR A 134 -9.64 -0.72 -17.49
N VAL A 135 -8.51 -1.14 -16.94
CA VAL A 135 -7.79 -2.36 -17.33
C VAL A 135 -7.57 -3.23 -16.10
N GLY A 136 -8.02 -4.49 -16.17
CA GLY A 136 -7.76 -5.51 -15.15
C GLY A 136 -9.01 -6.18 -14.62
N VAL A 137 -8.99 -7.52 -14.51
CA VAL A 137 -10.12 -8.29 -13.95
C VAL A 137 -10.39 -8.01 -12.46
N LEU A 138 -9.37 -7.55 -11.73
CA LEU A 138 -9.42 -7.10 -10.34
C LEU A 138 -8.19 -6.21 -10.08
N HIS A 139 -8.29 -5.27 -9.13
CA HIS A 139 -7.28 -4.23 -8.93
C HIS A 139 -7.04 -3.40 -10.19
N GLU A 140 -8.14 -3.12 -10.87
CA GLU A 140 -8.23 -2.37 -12.11
C GLU A 140 -7.63 -0.97 -11.96
N TYR A 141 -7.07 -0.46 -13.05
CA TYR A 141 -6.47 0.87 -13.11
C TYR A 141 -6.90 1.59 -14.38
N LEU A 142 -6.85 2.92 -14.35
CA LEU A 142 -7.14 3.75 -15.51
C LEU A 142 -5.95 3.78 -16.46
N ASP A 143 -6.22 3.52 -17.73
CA ASP A 143 -5.28 3.69 -18.84
C ASP A 143 -5.91 4.55 -19.94
N CYS A 144 -5.11 5.40 -20.56
CA CYS A 144 -5.51 6.16 -21.76
C CYS A 144 -4.64 5.83 -22.99
N GLY A 145 -3.71 4.86 -22.89
CA GLY A 145 -2.87 4.42 -23.99
C GLY A 145 -1.80 5.44 -24.43
N THR A 146 -1.67 6.56 -23.73
CA THR A 146 -0.68 7.61 -24.01
C THR A 146 -0.13 8.19 -22.71
N ARG A 147 0.99 8.92 -22.81
CA ARG A 147 1.45 9.77 -21.71
C ARG A 147 0.42 10.84 -21.42
N CYS A 148 0.23 11.13 -20.14
CA CYS A 148 -0.69 12.15 -19.66
C CYS A 148 0.02 13.04 -18.62
N THR A 149 -0.45 14.26 -18.47
CA THR A 149 0.00 15.15 -17.40
C THR A 149 -0.73 14.81 -16.09
N LEU A 150 0.01 14.70 -14.99
CA LEU A 150 -0.50 14.26 -13.70
C LEU A 150 -0.21 15.31 -12.62
N GLY A 151 -1.25 15.70 -11.88
CA GLY A 151 -1.13 16.51 -10.67
C GLY A 151 -1.64 15.78 -9.43
N THR A 152 -1.69 16.50 -8.31
CA THR A 152 -2.34 16.03 -7.07
C THR A 152 -3.34 17.10 -6.61
N ILE A 153 -4.53 16.67 -6.20
CA ILE A 153 -5.47 17.52 -5.48
C ILE A 153 -5.11 17.49 -4.00
N GLU A 154 -4.55 18.58 -3.51
CA GLU A 154 -4.32 18.78 -2.07
C GLU A 154 -5.60 19.27 -1.39
N GLY A 155 -5.76 18.98 -0.09
CA GLY A 155 -6.94 19.38 0.68
C GLY A 155 -8.20 18.52 0.47
N ALA A 156 -8.10 17.45 -0.32
CA ALA A 156 -9.13 16.42 -0.50
C ALA A 156 -8.56 15.01 -0.26
N CYS A 157 -9.35 14.15 0.39
CA CYS A 157 -8.96 12.79 0.76
C CYS A 157 -10.16 11.84 0.62
N ILE A 158 -9.97 10.72 -0.07
CA ILE A 158 -10.94 9.62 -0.10
C ILE A 158 -10.62 8.72 1.10
N ARG A 159 -11.51 8.68 2.09
CA ARG A 159 -11.38 7.77 3.23
C ARG A 159 -12.12 6.47 2.93
N ILE A 160 -11.38 5.37 3.00
CA ILE A 160 -11.95 4.03 2.91
C ILE A 160 -12.72 3.76 4.20
N VAL A 161 -14.02 3.53 4.07
CA VAL A 161 -14.89 3.18 5.20
C VAL A 161 -15.32 1.72 5.13
N GLY A 162 -15.54 1.21 3.92
CA GLY A 162 -15.88 -0.17 3.68
C GLY A 162 -17.31 -0.53 4.11
N GLY A 163 -17.59 -1.82 4.13
CA GLY A 163 -18.94 -2.35 4.39
C GLY A 163 -19.80 -2.44 3.15
N GLY A 164 -19.24 -2.28 1.94
CA GLY A 164 -19.98 -2.46 0.70
C GLY A 164 -20.49 -3.89 0.48
N GLY A 165 -21.50 -4.01 -0.39
CA GLY A 165 -22.23 -5.26 -0.66
C GLY A 165 -21.33 -6.43 -1.05
N ARG A 166 -20.23 -6.18 -1.76
CA ARG A 166 -19.25 -7.23 -2.15
C ARG A 166 -18.66 -7.94 -0.92
N SER A 167 -18.42 -7.23 0.17
CA SER A 167 -17.77 -7.74 1.38
C SER A 167 -18.78 -8.19 2.45
N MET A 168 -20.04 -7.84 2.32
CA MET A 168 -21.08 -8.15 3.30
C MET A 168 -21.25 -9.67 3.48
N GLY A 169 -21.29 -10.11 4.75
CA GLY A 169 -21.53 -11.51 5.11
C GLY A 169 -20.40 -12.49 4.78
N LYS A 170 -19.22 -12.00 4.39
CA LYS A 170 -18.05 -12.84 4.07
C LYS A 170 -16.90 -12.53 5.03
N SER A 171 -16.17 -13.57 5.41
CA SER A 171 -14.88 -13.38 6.09
C SER A 171 -13.85 -12.78 5.14
N MET A 172 -12.84 -12.10 5.70
CA MET A 172 -11.71 -11.59 4.90
C MET A 172 -10.99 -12.71 4.15
N ARG A 173 -10.87 -13.90 4.75
CA ARG A 173 -10.26 -15.06 4.10
C ARG A 173 -11.04 -15.49 2.85
N GLU A 174 -12.36 -15.64 2.94
CA GLU A 174 -13.19 -16.03 1.78
C GLU A 174 -13.20 -14.98 0.66
N LYS A 175 -13.04 -13.70 1.01
CA LYS A 175 -12.80 -12.64 0.02
C LYS A 175 -11.50 -12.91 -0.74
N TYR A 176 -10.38 -13.06 -0.03
CA TYR A 176 -9.08 -13.19 -0.67
C TYR A 176 -8.86 -14.52 -1.41
N LEU A 177 -9.50 -15.61 -0.98
CA LEU A 177 -9.51 -16.87 -1.74
C LEU A 177 -10.11 -16.66 -3.14
N ARG A 178 -11.28 -16.01 -3.21
CA ARG A 178 -11.93 -15.71 -4.50
C ARG A 178 -11.16 -14.71 -5.33
N ASP A 179 -10.58 -13.69 -4.70
CA ASP A 179 -9.75 -12.71 -5.38
C ASP A 179 -8.55 -13.41 -6.04
N ALA A 180 -7.90 -14.36 -5.34
CA ALA A 180 -6.83 -15.18 -5.92
C ALA A 180 -7.31 -16.02 -7.11
N GLU A 181 -8.44 -16.72 -6.99
CA GLU A 181 -9.02 -17.52 -8.07
C GLU A 181 -9.34 -16.68 -9.31
N ILE A 182 -9.95 -15.49 -9.14
CA ILE A 182 -10.27 -14.57 -10.25
C ILE A 182 -8.99 -14.15 -10.98
N LEU A 183 -7.96 -13.79 -10.23
CA LEU A 183 -6.68 -13.33 -10.79
C LEU A 183 -5.91 -14.48 -11.47
N GLU A 184 -5.98 -15.70 -10.94
CA GLU A 184 -5.41 -16.89 -11.58
C GLU A 184 -6.10 -17.20 -12.91
N GLN A 185 -7.44 -17.09 -12.98
CA GLN A 185 -8.16 -17.18 -14.25
C GLN A 185 -7.77 -16.07 -15.23
N GLY A 186 -7.48 -14.87 -14.73
CA GLY A 186 -6.88 -13.78 -15.51
C GLY A 186 -5.54 -14.18 -16.11
N LEU A 187 -4.64 -14.78 -15.31
CA LEU A 187 -3.32 -15.24 -15.75
C LEU A 187 -3.36 -16.40 -16.75
N ILE A 188 -4.44 -17.20 -16.81
CA ILE A 188 -4.60 -18.19 -17.88
C ILE A 188 -4.72 -17.50 -19.26
N LYS A 189 -5.40 -16.35 -19.30
CA LYS A 189 -5.61 -15.57 -20.54
C LYS A 189 -4.45 -14.62 -20.83
N GLU A 190 -3.87 -14.05 -19.78
CA GLU A 190 -2.78 -13.07 -19.85
C GLU A 190 -1.59 -13.54 -18.99
N PRO A 191 -0.83 -14.57 -19.41
CA PRO A 191 0.19 -15.23 -18.58
C PRO A 191 1.35 -14.33 -18.16
N ASP A 192 1.62 -13.28 -18.94
CA ASP A 192 2.70 -12.31 -18.71
C ASP A 192 2.22 -11.07 -17.93
N ASN A 193 0.97 -11.03 -17.47
CA ASN A 193 0.44 -9.89 -16.71
C ASN A 193 1.04 -9.85 -15.30
N THR A 194 2.11 -9.08 -15.15
CA THR A 194 2.86 -8.93 -13.88
C THR A 194 1.99 -8.38 -12.75
N ARG A 195 1.01 -7.53 -13.07
CA ARG A 195 0.09 -6.96 -12.07
C ARG A 195 -0.81 -8.05 -11.50
N TYR A 196 -1.39 -8.91 -12.34
CA TYR A 196 -2.18 -10.05 -11.86
C TYR A 196 -1.33 -10.96 -10.99
N ALA A 197 -0.11 -11.32 -11.42
CA ALA A 197 0.79 -12.15 -10.62
C ALA A 197 1.10 -11.55 -9.24
N PHE A 198 1.29 -10.22 -9.16
CA PHE A 198 1.51 -9.53 -7.89
C PHE A 198 0.31 -9.66 -6.95
N TYR A 199 -0.90 -9.43 -7.47
CA TYR A 199 -2.11 -9.52 -6.67
C TYR A 199 -2.55 -10.97 -6.38
N VAL A 200 -2.20 -11.97 -7.19
CA VAL A 200 -2.35 -13.39 -6.83
C VAL A 200 -1.56 -13.68 -5.56
N ALA A 201 -0.28 -13.30 -5.54
CA ALA A 201 0.58 -13.54 -4.39
C ALA A 201 0.08 -12.83 -3.12
N ARG A 202 -0.36 -11.57 -3.25
CA ARG A 202 -1.00 -10.84 -2.14
C ARG A 202 -2.31 -11.45 -1.68
N SER A 203 -3.12 -11.96 -2.60
CA SER A 203 -4.40 -12.58 -2.27
C SER A 203 -4.19 -13.90 -1.53
N TRP A 204 -3.27 -14.76 -1.99
CA TRP A 204 -2.90 -15.97 -1.24
C TRP A 204 -2.34 -15.66 0.15
N HIS A 205 -1.49 -14.62 0.26
CA HIS A 205 -0.96 -14.19 1.56
C HIS A 205 -2.13 -13.79 2.49
N ASN A 206 -3.01 -12.90 2.04
CA ASN A 206 -4.12 -12.40 2.86
C ASN A 206 -5.20 -13.46 3.12
N ALA A 207 -5.28 -14.51 2.29
CA ALA A 207 -6.10 -15.69 2.53
C ALA A 207 -5.49 -16.67 3.55
N LEU A 208 -4.32 -16.37 4.10
CA LEU A 208 -3.56 -17.22 5.02
C LEU A 208 -3.16 -18.57 4.37
N GLU A 209 -2.79 -18.55 3.10
CA GLU A 209 -2.28 -19.69 2.33
C GLU A 209 -0.76 -19.51 2.09
N PRO A 210 0.11 -19.70 3.10
CA PRO A 210 1.49 -19.24 3.05
C PRO A 210 2.35 -19.93 1.98
N GLU A 211 2.10 -21.22 1.70
CA GLU A 211 2.83 -21.95 0.67
C GLU A 211 2.48 -21.46 -0.74
N LYS A 212 1.18 -21.31 -1.03
CA LYS A 212 0.72 -20.73 -2.30
C LYS A 212 1.21 -19.30 -2.49
N ALA A 213 1.20 -18.53 -1.41
CA ALA A 213 1.70 -17.16 -1.43
C ALA A 213 3.21 -17.12 -1.74
N LEU A 214 4.01 -17.98 -1.11
CA LEU A 214 5.46 -18.05 -1.36
C LEU A 214 5.76 -18.40 -2.83
N GLU A 215 5.10 -19.44 -3.37
CA GLU A 215 5.25 -19.83 -4.78
C GLU A 215 4.84 -18.68 -5.72
N ALA A 216 3.72 -18.02 -5.44
CA ALA A 216 3.24 -16.91 -6.26
C ALA A 216 4.17 -15.67 -6.19
N TYR A 217 4.76 -15.37 -5.02
CA TYR A 217 5.76 -14.31 -4.90
C TYR A 217 7.04 -14.64 -5.65
N ASP A 218 7.52 -15.89 -5.58
CA ASP A 218 8.70 -16.34 -6.33
C ASP A 218 8.47 -16.23 -7.84
N ARG A 219 7.29 -16.65 -8.32
CA ARG A 219 6.88 -16.44 -9.71
C ARG A 219 6.83 -14.96 -10.06
N ARG A 220 6.19 -14.12 -9.24
CA ARG A 220 6.08 -12.68 -9.52
C ARG A 220 7.44 -12.02 -9.59
N ALA A 221 8.34 -12.32 -8.66
CA ALA A 221 9.69 -11.75 -8.64
C ALA A 221 10.48 -12.09 -9.92
N ALA A 222 10.35 -13.33 -10.41
CA ALA A 222 11.02 -13.78 -11.63
C ALA A 222 10.53 -13.11 -12.92
N MET A 223 9.34 -12.50 -12.93
CA MET A 223 8.78 -11.86 -14.13
C MET A 223 9.40 -10.49 -14.46
N GLY A 224 10.17 -9.87 -13.56
CA GLY A 224 10.71 -8.52 -13.76
C GLY A 224 9.62 -7.44 -13.84
N GLY A 225 9.82 -6.40 -14.66
CA GLY A 225 8.86 -5.30 -14.84
C GLY A 225 9.12 -4.15 -13.86
N TRP A 226 8.08 -3.64 -13.19
CA TRP A 226 8.24 -2.54 -12.24
C TRP A 226 9.03 -2.99 -11.00
N ASP A 227 10.21 -2.39 -10.81
CA ASP A 227 11.19 -2.79 -9.79
C ASP A 227 10.66 -2.78 -8.35
N GLU A 228 9.73 -1.89 -8.01
CA GLU A 228 9.16 -1.84 -6.65
C GLU A 228 8.29 -3.06 -6.36
N GLU A 229 7.50 -3.54 -7.32
CA GLU A 229 6.71 -4.77 -7.15
C GLU A 229 7.61 -6.01 -7.08
N VAL A 230 8.70 -6.05 -7.85
CA VAL A 230 9.69 -7.14 -7.79
C VAL A 230 10.34 -7.18 -6.41
N PHE A 231 10.77 -6.02 -5.90
CA PHE A 231 11.29 -5.89 -4.54
C PHE A 231 10.28 -6.38 -3.48
N CYS A 232 9.03 -5.89 -3.55
CA CYS A 232 7.99 -6.28 -2.60
C CYS A 232 7.71 -7.78 -2.66
N ALA A 233 7.78 -8.41 -3.84
CA ALA A 233 7.63 -9.85 -4.00
C ALA A 233 8.78 -10.62 -3.34
N HIS A 234 10.04 -10.22 -3.57
CA HIS A 234 11.20 -10.83 -2.91
C HIS A 234 11.13 -10.69 -1.38
N LEU A 235 10.85 -9.49 -0.86
CA LEU A 235 10.77 -9.24 0.58
C LEU A 235 9.64 -10.05 1.23
N SER A 236 8.47 -10.12 0.58
CA SER A 236 7.34 -10.91 1.06
C SER A 236 7.66 -12.41 1.06
N GLY A 237 8.32 -12.90 0.00
CA GLY A 237 8.80 -14.27 -0.07
C GLY A 237 9.81 -14.61 1.02
N ALA A 238 10.76 -13.71 1.31
CA ALA A 238 11.74 -13.89 2.40
C ALA A 238 11.05 -14.02 3.77
N ARG A 239 10.10 -13.12 4.08
CA ARG A 239 9.31 -13.15 5.32
C ARG A 239 8.46 -14.41 5.45
N LEU A 240 7.87 -14.89 4.36
CA LEU A 240 7.11 -16.13 4.35
C LEU A 240 8.01 -17.35 4.55
N ALA A 241 9.18 -17.38 3.90
CA ALA A 241 10.16 -18.44 4.10
C ALA A 241 10.65 -18.52 5.55
N GLU A 242 10.90 -17.36 6.19
CA GLU A 242 11.20 -17.31 7.63
C GLU A 242 10.04 -17.90 8.45
N ARG A 243 8.80 -17.46 8.20
CA ARG A 243 7.61 -17.93 8.94
C ARG A 243 7.32 -19.42 8.74
N LEU A 244 7.65 -19.95 7.56
CA LEU A 244 7.52 -21.37 7.22
C LEU A 244 8.71 -22.20 7.73
N GLU A 245 9.62 -21.59 8.49
CA GLU A 245 10.81 -22.23 9.05
C GLU A 245 11.66 -22.92 7.98
N ARG A 246 11.78 -22.28 6.81
CA ARG A 246 12.66 -22.76 5.72
C ARG A 246 14.11 -22.86 6.21
N PRO A 247 14.94 -23.72 5.59
CA PRO A 247 16.34 -23.86 5.98
C PRO A 247 17.06 -22.50 6.05
N ALA A 248 17.92 -22.33 7.06
CA ALA A 248 18.62 -21.08 7.35
C ALA A 248 19.32 -20.46 6.13
N GLY A 249 19.91 -21.28 5.26
CA GLY A 249 20.55 -20.82 4.02
C GLY A 249 19.56 -20.20 3.03
N GLU A 250 18.36 -20.76 2.91
CA GLU A 250 17.29 -20.26 2.04
C GLU A 250 16.74 -18.93 2.55
N VAL A 251 16.47 -18.82 3.85
CA VAL A 251 15.97 -17.57 4.46
C VAL A 251 16.96 -16.42 4.23
N MET A 252 18.25 -16.68 4.48
CA MET A 252 19.31 -15.69 4.27
C MET A 252 19.41 -15.28 2.80
N ASP A 253 19.43 -16.24 1.87
CA ASP A 253 19.48 -15.96 0.42
C ASP A 253 18.28 -15.13 -0.06
N ARG A 254 17.06 -15.43 0.42
CA ARG A 254 15.86 -14.69 0.04
C ARG A 254 15.90 -13.22 0.50
N TYR A 255 16.36 -12.95 1.71
CA TYR A 255 16.56 -11.56 2.18
C TYR A 255 17.64 -10.84 1.37
N LEU A 256 18.74 -11.52 1.02
CA LEU A 256 19.79 -10.94 0.19
C LEU A 256 19.29 -10.63 -1.24
N ARG A 257 18.52 -11.52 -1.87
CA ARG A 257 17.87 -11.25 -3.17
C ARG A 257 16.92 -10.06 -3.11
N ALA A 258 16.17 -9.91 -2.02
CA ALA A 258 15.34 -8.72 -1.82
C ALA A 258 16.18 -7.44 -1.74
N HIS A 259 17.35 -7.47 -1.07
CA HIS A 259 18.28 -6.34 -1.05
C HIS A 259 18.90 -6.08 -2.43
N GLU A 260 19.32 -7.12 -3.15
CA GLU A 260 19.90 -7.01 -4.50
C GLU A 260 18.91 -6.43 -5.51
N ALA A 261 17.62 -6.79 -5.40
CA ALA A 261 16.56 -6.25 -6.25
C ALA A 261 16.35 -4.74 -6.04
N ARG A 262 16.60 -4.23 -4.82
CA ARG A 262 16.50 -2.79 -4.54
C ARG A 262 17.45 -2.37 -3.41
N PRO A 263 18.74 -2.11 -3.69
CA PRO A 263 19.74 -1.83 -2.66
C PRO A 263 19.51 -0.55 -1.86
N ALA A 264 18.66 0.35 -2.38
CA ALA A 264 18.21 1.56 -1.70
C ALA A 264 17.20 1.30 -0.57
N ARG A 265 16.79 0.05 -0.34
CA ARG A 265 15.83 -0.34 0.70
C ARG A 265 16.53 -1.02 1.88
N ALA A 266 16.32 -0.47 3.07
CA ALA A 266 16.93 -0.96 4.31
C ALA A 266 16.23 -2.21 4.86
N GLU A 267 14.94 -2.39 4.55
CA GLU A 267 14.08 -3.41 5.15
C GLU A 267 14.66 -4.82 5.07
N PRO A 268 15.17 -5.32 3.92
CA PRO A 268 15.64 -6.70 3.86
C PRO A 268 16.86 -6.95 4.75
N LEU A 269 17.80 -6.01 4.80
CA LEU A 269 18.99 -6.14 5.64
C LEU A 269 18.68 -5.96 7.12
N GLY A 270 17.74 -5.06 7.44
CA GLY A 270 17.25 -4.88 8.80
C GLY A 270 16.57 -6.15 9.33
N GLU A 271 15.66 -6.74 8.54
CA GLU A 271 14.98 -7.98 8.88
C GLU A 271 15.97 -9.15 9.00
N LEU A 272 16.95 -9.23 8.10
CA LEU A 272 17.99 -10.26 8.14
C LEU A 272 18.90 -10.11 9.37
N ALA A 273 19.23 -8.87 9.76
CA ALA A 273 19.99 -8.60 10.98
C ALA A 273 19.23 -9.08 12.22
N ARG A 274 17.95 -8.70 12.33
CA ARG A 274 17.03 -9.16 13.38
C ARG A 274 16.93 -10.68 13.43
N TRP A 275 16.79 -11.33 12.27
CA TRP A 275 16.73 -12.79 12.18
C TRP A 275 18.04 -13.45 12.66
N CYS A 276 19.20 -12.93 12.20
CA CYS A 276 20.51 -13.39 12.67
C CYS A 276 20.67 -13.19 14.19
N ARG A 277 20.17 -12.08 14.74
CA ARG A 277 20.19 -11.77 16.17
C ARG A 277 19.40 -12.80 16.97
N PHE A 278 18.18 -13.14 16.55
CA PHE A 278 17.40 -14.20 17.22
C PHE A 278 18.07 -15.58 17.13
N GLY A 279 18.78 -15.85 16.04
CA GLY A 279 19.65 -17.03 15.91
C GLY A 279 20.99 -16.95 16.64
N GLN A 280 21.25 -15.90 17.44
CA GLN A 280 22.51 -15.64 18.14
C GLN A 280 23.75 -15.59 17.22
N ARG A 281 23.56 -15.24 15.95
CA ARG A 281 24.62 -15.06 14.96
C ARG A 281 25.15 -13.64 15.02
N TRP A 282 25.67 -13.24 16.19
CA TRP A 282 25.98 -11.84 16.52
C TRP A 282 26.87 -11.11 15.49
N PRO A 283 27.97 -11.70 14.97
CA PRO A 283 28.78 -11.03 13.97
C PRO A 283 28.01 -10.69 12.69
N LEU A 284 27.12 -11.58 12.24
CA LEU A 284 26.30 -11.34 11.05
C LEU A 284 25.18 -10.34 11.32
N ALA A 285 24.54 -10.44 12.48
CA ALA A 285 23.54 -9.46 12.91
C ALA A 285 24.13 -8.05 12.89
N TYR A 286 25.32 -7.88 13.46
CA TYR A 286 26.05 -6.61 13.48
C TYR A 286 26.39 -6.11 12.08
N MET A 287 26.96 -6.96 11.22
CA MET A 287 27.30 -6.59 9.85
C MET A 287 26.09 -6.10 9.05
N PHE A 288 24.97 -6.84 9.10
CA PHE A 288 23.76 -6.47 8.37
C PHE A 288 23.06 -5.25 8.97
N ALA A 289 22.99 -5.14 10.30
CA ALA A 289 22.38 -3.98 10.96
C ALA A 289 23.13 -2.68 10.62
N ARG A 290 24.47 -2.74 10.64
CA ARG A 290 25.32 -1.60 10.29
C ARG A 290 25.12 -1.18 8.83
N GLN A 291 24.95 -2.12 7.91
CA GLN A 291 24.65 -1.81 6.52
C GLN A 291 23.23 -1.25 6.34
N ALA A 292 22.22 -1.85 6.99
CA ALA A 292 20.84 -1.36 6.96
C ALA A 292 20.73 0.08 7.46
N PHE A 293 21.38 0.41 8.58
CA PHE A 293 21.40 1.76 9.16
C PHE A 293 22.02 2.82 8.23
N ARG A 294 22.93 2.43 7.33
CA ARG A 294 23.56 3.36 6.36
C ARG A 294 22.66 3.73 5.18
N ILE A 295 21.58 2.99 4.96
CA ILE A 295 20.67 3.22 3.84
C ILE A 295 19.69 4.33 4.22
N PRO A 296 19.68 5.48 3.50
CA PRO A 296 18.77 6.57 3.80
C PRO A 296 17.34 6.26 3.34
N TYR A 297 16.37 7.05 3.82
CA TYR A 297 14.97 6.92 3.39
C TYR A 297 14.83 7.05 1.85
N PRO A 298 14.16 6.10 1.17
CA PRO A 298 14.07 6.04 -0.28
C PRO A 298 12.98 6.99 -0.79
N SER A 299 13.28 8.30 -0.85
CA SER A 299 12.29 9.32 -1.27
C SER A 299 11.68 9.15 -2.67
N GLY A 300 12.26 8.30 -3.52
CA GLY A 300 11.74 7.97 -4.85
C GLY A 300 10.86 6.71 -4.90
N ASP A 301 10.70 5.99 -3.78
CA ASP A 301 9.84 4.82 -3.67
C ASP A 301 8.45 5.21 -3.18
N HIS A 302 7.44 4.52 -3.68
CA HIS A 302 6.04 4.80 -3.39
C HIS A 302 5.30 3.57 -2.85
N LEU A 303 5.77 2.35 -3.17
CA LEU A 303 5.12 1.11 -2.80
C LEU A 303 5.67 0.56 -1.48
N SER A 304 4.84 0.65 -0.43
CA SER A 304 5.03 -0.06 0.85
C SER A 304 6.41 0.19 1.49
N VAL A 305 6.85 1.44 1.58
CA VAL A 305 8.04 1.81 2.35
C VAL A 305 7.74 1.76 3.85
N GLU A 306 8.52 0.97 4.59
CA GLU A 306 8.36 0.82 6.04
C GLU A 306 9.22 1.89 6.76
N SER A 307 8.60 3.04 7.07
CA SER A 307 9.33 4.20 7.58
C SER A 307 10.05 3.95 8.92
N ASP A 308 9.54 3.02 9.73
CA ASP A 308 10.10 2.66 11.03
C ASP A 308 11.52 2.10 10.93
N TRP A 309 11.88 1.41 9.83
CA TRP A 309 13.25 0.98 9.53
C TRP A 309 14.23 2.13 9.40
N TYR A 310 13.78 3.29 8.93
CA TYR A 310 14.60 4.48 8.73
C TYR A 310 14.54 5.44 9.92
N ASP A 311 13.40 5.44 10.63
CA ASP A 311 13.15 6.32 11.75
C ASP A 311 13.88 5.89 13.02
N TRP A 312 13.91 4.58 13.32
CA TRP A 312 14.54 4.08 14.54
C TRP A 312 14.99 2.60 14.51
N ARG A 313 14.27 1.70 13.81
CA ARG A 313 14.52 0.24 13.94
C ARG A 313 15.89 -0.19 13.46
N ALA A 314 16.42 0.36 12.37
CA ALA A 314 17.77 -0.01 11.92
C ALA A 314 18.86 0.43 12.91
N LEU A 315 18.68 1.60 13.54
CA LEU A 315 19.61 2.09 14.57
C LEU A 315 19.51 1.28 15.87
N ASP A 316 18.31 0.86 16.26
CA ASP A 316 18.09 -0.03 17.42
C ASP A 316 18.65 -1.43 17.19
N GLU A 317 18.44 -2.00 16.00
CA GLU A 317 19.01 -3.29 15.64
C GLU A 317 20.55 -3.25 15.60
N LEU A 318 21.13 -2.11 15.17
CA LEU A 318 22.57 -1.86 15.25
C LEU A 318 23.04 -1.75 16.71
N ALA A 319 22.33 -1.01 17.57
CA ALA A 319 22.69 -0.85 18.97
C ALA A 319 22.77 -2.20 19.71
N ILE A 320 21.76 -3.05 19.51
CA ILE A 320 21.69 -4.37 20.15
C ILE A 320 22.77 -5.30 19.57
N SER A 321 22.91 -5.34 18.24
CA SER A 321 23.88 -6.24 17.61
C SER A 321 25.33 -5.85 17.90
N ALA A 322 25.63 -4.55 17.97
CA ALA A 322 26.94 -4.04 18.36
C ALA A 322 27.33 -4.49 19.79
N PHE A 323 26.39 -4.43 20.74
CA PHE A 323 26.65 -4.89 22.12
C PHE A 323 27.10 -6.36 22.15
N TRP A 324 26.35 -7.24 21.47
CA TRP A 324 26.67 -8.67 21.44
C TRP A 324 27.89 -9.02 20.58
N ALA A 325 28.29 -8.13 19.68
CA ALA A 325 29.54 -8.24 18.93
C ALA A 325 30.77 -7.70 19.70
N GLY A 326 30.58 -7.11 20.88
CA GLY A 326 31.65 -6.49 21.69
C GLY A 326 31.95 -5.03 21.34
N GLU A 327 31.19 -4.43 20.44
CA GLU A 327 31.33 -3.04 19.98
C GLU A 327 30.54 -2.09 20.93
N TYR A 328 30.93 -2.07 22.21
CA TYR A 328 30.17 -1.41 23.27
C TYR A 328 30.05 0.12 23.10
N GLU A 329 31.08 0.78 22.56
CA GLU A 329 31.01 2.23 22.32
C GLU A 329 30.01 2.58 21.20
N GLU A 330 29.95 1.77 20.14
CA GLU A 330 28.97 1.95 19.07
C GLU A 330 27.55 1.65 19.58
N SER A 331 27.39 0.61 20.40
CA SER A 331 26.13 0.32 21.07
C SER A 331 25.63 1.50 21.92
N LYS A 332 26.49 2.02 22.79
CA LYS A 332 26.24 3.22 23.59
C LYS A 332 25.82 4.41 22.73
N SER A 333 26.61 4.74 21.71
CA SER A 333 26.33 5.88 20.82
C SER A 333 24.99 5.73 20.09
N CYS A 334 24.64 4.53 19.65
CA CYS A 334 23.35 4.26 19.02
C CYS A 334 22.19 4.45 20.00
N CYS A 335 22.31 3.95 21.23
CA CYS A 335 21.29 4.14 22.27
C CYS A 335 21.10 5.62 22.64
N GLU A 336 22.18 6.39 22.81
CA GLU A 336 22.12 7.84 23.06
C GLU A 336 21.36 8.54 21.93
N ARG A 337 21.72 8.26 20.67
CA ARG A 337 21.04 8.83 19.48
C ARG A 337 19.57 8.46 19.39
N LEU A 338 19.19 7.24 19.77
CA LEU A 338 17.79 6.81 19.80
C LEU A 338 16.98 7.56 20.85
N LEU A 339 17.54 7.76 22.05
CA LEU A 339 16.88 8.48 23.13
C LEU A 339 16.71 9.97 22.80
N ASP A 340 17.71 10.58 22.16
CA ASP A 340 17.71 12.00 21.79
C ASP A 340 16.94 12.31 20.49
N GLY A 341 16.83 11.34 19.58
CA GLY A 341 16.35 11.55 18.21
C GLY A 341 14.85 11.77 18.01
N GLY A 342 14.04 11.71 19.06
CA GLY A 342 12.59 12.02 19.05
C GLY A 342 11.69 11.07 18.25
N LYS A 343 12.25 10.14 17.47
CA LYS A 343 11.52 9.17 16.62
C LYS A 343 11.30 7.80 17.26
N LEU A 344 11.98 7.52 18.37
CA LEU A 344 11.84 6.27 19.11
C LEU A 344 10.44 6.19 19.78
N PRO A 345 9.65 5.12 19.57
CA PRO A 345 8.36 4.94 20.23
C PRO A 345 8.47 4.96 21.76
N ALA A 346 7.47 5.56 22.42
CA ALA A 346 7.49 5.79 23.87
C ALA A 346 7.62 4.49 24.69
N ASP A 347 6.97 3.42 24.23
CA ASP A 347 7.01 2.08 24.83
C ASP A 347 8.39 1.41 24.71
N GLN A 348 9.23 1.86 23.77
CA GLN A 348 10.58 1.33 23.57
C GLN A 348 11.64 2.06 24.38
N ARG A 349 11.36 3.28 24.88
CA ARG A 349 12.37 4.12 25.56
C ARG A 349 13.01 3.44 26.76
N ARG A 350 12.22 2.77 27.61
CA ARG A 350 12.73 2.06 28.78
C ARG A 350 13.75 0.97 28.40
N ARG A 351 13.41 0.14 27.40
CA ARG A 351 14.30 -0.91 26.89
C ARG A 351 15.61 -0.34 26.37
N VAL A 352 15.56 0.77 25.63
CA VAL A 352 16.76 1.42 25.07
C VAL A 352 17.63 2.03 26.18
N THR A 353 17.02 2.59 27.23
CA THR A 353 17.76 3.04 28.43
C THR A 353 18.47 1.87 29.14
N GLU A 354 17.78 0.74 29.33
CA GLU A 354 18.39 -0.46 29.91
C GLU A 354 19.57 -0.98 29.05
N ASN A 355 19.43 -0.97 27.71
CA ASN A 355 20.52 -1.31 26.79
C ASN A 355 21.73 -0.36 26.92
N LEU A 356 21.49 0.95 27.07
CA LEU A 356 22.54 1.95 27.28
C LEU A 356 23.30 1.70 28.59
N GLU A 357 22.58 1.41 29.67
CA GLU A 357 23.17 1.06 30.97
C GLU A 357 24.06 -0.19 30.88
N CYS A 358 23.60 -1.21 30.15
CA CYS A 358 24.42 -2.40 29.88
C CYS A 358 25.71 -2.07 29.13
N ALA A 359 25.65 -1.26 28.07
CA ALA A 359 26.83 -0.86 27.30
C ALA A 359 27.83 -0.07 28.16
N LEU A 360 27.34 0.88 28.97
CA LEU A 360 28.15 1.66 29.91
C LEU A 360 28.84 0.79 30.96
N ALA A 361 28.14 -0.23 31.48
CA ALA A 361 28.71 -1.16 32.45
C ALA A 361 29.88 -1.96 31.87
N GLN A 362 29.77 -2.43 30.62
CA GLN A 362 30.85 -3.15 29.94
C GLN A 362 32.08 -2.27 29.67
N LEU A 363 31.86 -1.03 29.22
CA LEU A 363 32.94 -0.07 29.00
C LEU A 363 33.70 0.25 30.29
N LYS A 364 32.98 0.40 31.41
CA LYS A 364 33.59 0.63 32.73
C LYS A 364 34.44 -0.56 33.16
N ALA A 365 33.91 -1.79 33.06
CA ALA A 365 34.64 -3.00 33.42
C ALA A 365 35.93 -3.18 32.59
N GLY A 366 35.88 -2.90 31.29
CA GLY A 366 37.07 -2.92 30.43
C GLY A 366 38.12 -1.88 30.80
N SER A 367 37.71 -0.68 31.23
CA SER A 367 38.64 0.36 31.68
C SER A 367 39.34 0.03 33.00
N GLU A 368 38.66 -0.63 33.93
CA GLU A 368 39.24 -1.05 35.22
C GLU A 368 40.27 -2.16 35.03
N GLN A 369 40.04 -3.12 34.11
CA GLN A 369 41.00 -4.17 33.78
C GLN A 369 42.27 -3.67 33.08
N LEU A 370 42.20 -2.58 32.32
CA LEU A 370 43.36 -1.95 31.67
C LEU A 370 44.22 -1.12 32.65
N VAL A 371 43.66 -0.71 33.80
CA VAL A 371 44.38 0.02 34.85
C VAL A 371 45.08 -0.93 35.81
N GLU A 372 44.62 -2.18 35.92
CA GLU A 372 45.20 -3.23 36.76
C GLU A 372 46.24 -4.12 36.06
N ALA A 373 46.36 -4.05 34.72
CA ALA A 373 47.34 -4.75 33.90
C ALA A 373 48.56 -3.88 33.59
#